data_AF-A0A6L3EJE9-F1
#
_entry.id   AF-A0A6L3EJE9-F1
#
_cell.length_a   1.000
_cell.length_b   1.000
_cell.length_c   1.000
_cell.angle_alpha   90.00
_cell.angle_beta   90.00
_cell.angle_gamma   90.00
#
_symmetry.space_group_name_H-M   'P 1'
#
loop_
_entity.id
_entity.type
_entity.pdbx_description
1 polymer ?
#
loop_
_entity_poly.entity_id
_entity_poly.type
_entity_poly.pdbx_seq_one_letter_code
_entity_poly.pdbx_strand_id
1 'polypeptide(L)'
;MIALSEGQFGGFGEGLLRARIEVTLARAGHRLELGAVHLRPERQNGHAVLGLFEEAGSRLMSLTHLHISMDPGQQQVRIVNADLIAEAALARALGFPELAGMAIGSGRLVLELAQPISRQSALEGRGLACDGRPHWPQEGHEIDVALTAIGAVQYVGTESSSGRIKLAPSAILKNVSTGDAPWIPKFESRGYYPYDPPDQHPFLVWALYRIDDGRLTQLAVSGAKHAFFTINQNCNLSCSYLTGNILGPGCEDVYGVNTNDSGWHLGPRDEIEAGSGLFESTCSFFDPGCAGQQTNSAATFENRLLVNPQELDADGAEYYLDAWYLVRHDIDIFNSMGYRRLTPEPSGLGWTFTPLGPFESGPVTNAWVEAGTRGMWQDHRQVVVPSDTPELPYPDNLPRGHLSLAVRVEQVDGQLFRYIYALHNHDFDSGVRRFAIPVPESVDVQAATVSAPPDAPQWSSSIQSGQVMFEADDGAVQPWHALYTFELLVTAGPVSGGITLLPGGDGSPGEVAVDSLVPGLDLLFLDRFIELAALGFGRSGVATH
;
A
#
# COMPACT_ATOMS: atom_id res chain seq x y z
N MET A 1 -28.33 -20.54 10.46
CA MET A 1 -26.92 -20.18 10.22
C MET A 1 -26.73 -18.90 9.44
N ILE A 2 -27.46 -18.55 8.39
CA ILE A 2 -27.27 -17.27 7.68
C ILE A 2 -28.28 -16.25 8.21
N ALA A 3 -27.80 -15.08 8.62
CA ALA A 3 -28.63 -13.92 8.92
C ALA A 3 -28.62 -13.02 7.68
N LEU A 4 -29.79 -12.79 7.10
CA LEU A 4 -29.97 -11.81 6.03
C LEU A 4 -30.45 -10.51 6.67
N SER A 5 -29.81 -9.41 6.30
CA SER A 5 -30.27 -8.06 6.63
C SER A 5 -30.62 -7.38 5.31
N GLU A 6 -31.92 -7.11 5.08
CA GLU A 6 -32.38 -6.28 3.95
C GLU A 6 -31.96 -6.80 2.56
N GLY A 7 -31.85 -8.11 2.41
CA GLY A 7 -31.42 -8.75 1.16
C GLY A 7 -29.90 -8.76 0.95
N GLN A 8 -29.12 -8.33 1.95
CA GLN A 8 -27.67 -8.51 2.06
C GLN A 8 -27.30 -9.57 3.11
N PHE A 9 -26.06 -10.05 3.05
CA PHE A 9 -25.50 -10.92 4.07
C PHE A 9 -25.22 -10.10 5.33
N GLY A 10 -26.02 -10.28 6.38
CA GLY A 10 -25.87 -9.59 7.67
C GLY A 10 -24.94 -10.32 8.66
N GLY A 11 -24.38 -11.46 8.25
CA GLY A 11 -23.56 -12.33 9.09
C GLY A 11 -24.11 -13.74 9.18
N PHE A 12 -23.44 -14.56 9.98
CA PHE A 12 -23.98 -15.86 10.35
C PHE A 12 -24.69 -15.76 11.72
N GLY A 13 -25.92 -16.26 11.79
CA GLY A 13 -26.59 -16.55 13.05
C GLY A 13 -26.14 -17.89 13.64
N GLU A 14 -26.71 -18.32 14.76
CA GLU A 14 -26.32 -19.57 15.40
C GLU A 14 -26.58 -20.82 14.52
N GLY A 15 -25.79 -21.86 14.77
CA GLY A 15 -25.94 -23.18 14.15
C GLY A 15 -24.61 -23.88 13.87
N LEU A 16 -24.70 -25.01 13.19
CA LEU A 16 -23.56 -25.87 12.88
C LEU A 16 -23.81 -26.62 11.57
N LEU A 17 -22.83 -26.63 10.67
CA LEU A 17 -22.77 -27.60 9.56
C LEU A 17 -21.85 -28.75 9.96
N ARG A 18 -22.32 -29.98 9.72
CA ARG A 18 -21.54 -31.20 9.95
C ARG A 18 -21.17 -31.81 8.61
N ALA A 19 -19.90 -32.11 8.42
CA ALA A 19 -19.43 -32.85 7.27
C ALA A 19 -18.65 -34.08 7.75
N ARG A 20 -18.87 -35.22 7.10
CA ARG A 20 -17.95 -36.35 7.18
C ARG A 20 -16.94 -36.18 6.07
N ILE A 21 -15.67 -36.27 6.41
CA ILE A 21 -14.56 -36.12 5.48
C ILE A 21 -13.57 -37.25 5.73
N GLU A 22 -12.74 -37.55 4.74
CA GLU A 22 -11.63 -38.48 4.89
C GLU A 22 -10.36 -37.76 4.46
N VAL A 23 -9.86 -36.89 5.33
CA VAL A 23 -8.68 -36.06 5.07
C VAL A 23 -7.60 -36.39 6.09
N THR A 24 -6.39 -36.64 5.61
CA THR A 24 -5.21 -36.78 6.45
C THR A 24 -4.27 -35.61 6.18
N LEU A 25 -3.99 -34.83 7.22
CA LEU A 25 -2.97 -33.80 7.20
C LEU A 25 -1.69 -34.37 7.83
N ALA A 26 -0.56 -34.28 7.15
CA ALA A 26 0.69 -34.85 7.66
C ALA A 26 1.90 -33.96 7.37
N ARG A 27 2.83 -33.91 8.33
CA ARG A 27 4.10 -33.18 8.22
C ARG A 27 5.15 -33.81 9.12
N ALA A 28 6.34 -34.06 8.59
CA ALA A 28 7.51 -34.50 9.37
C ALA A 28 7.23 -35.64 10.39
N GLY A 29 6.42 -36.62 10.01
CA GLY A 29 6.03 -37.75 10.87
C GLY A 29 4.83 -37.49 11.79
N HIS A 30 4.35 -36.24 11.91
CA HIS A 30 3.06 -35.91 12.51
C HIS A 30 1.92 -36.18 11.53
N ARG A 31 0.78 -36.65 12.05
CA ARG A 31 -0.41 -37.00 11.27
C ARG A 31 -1.67 -36.64 12.05
N LEU A 32 -2.59 -35.94 11.40
CA LEU A 32 -3.93 -35.63 11.89
C LEU A 32 -4.94 -36.19 10.90
N GLU A 33 -5.72 -37.17 11.35
CA GLU A 33 -6.81 -37.76 10.56
C GLU A 33 -8.13 -37.09 10.94
N LEU A 34 -8.85 -36.61 9.93
CA LEU A 34 -10.16 -35.97 10.10
C LEU A 34 -11.21 -36.88 9.48
N GLY A 35 -12.06 -37.47 10.33
CA GLY A 35 -13.22 -38.28 9.92
C GLY A 35 -14.53 -37.49 9.88
N ALA A 36 -14.62 -36.44 10.70
CA ALA A 36 -15.76 -35.54 10.77
C ALA A 36 -15.31 -34.16 11.21
N VAL A 37 -15.96 -33.14 10.66
CA VAL A 37 -15.71 -31.73 10.98
C VAL A 37 -17.01 -30.97 11.17
N HIS A 38 -16.88 -29.86 11.87
CA HIS A 38 -17.95 -29.00 12.32
C HIS A 38 -17.65 -27.56 11.92
N LEU A 39 -18.46 -26.98 11.03
CA LEU A 39 -18.34 -25.57 10.63
C LEU A 39 -19.28 -24.72 11.47
N ARG A 40 -18.73 -23.78 12.24
CA ARG A 40 -19.47 -22.92 13.17
C ARG A 40 -19.28 -21.43 12.84
N PRO A 41 -20.37 -20.66 12.80
CA PRO A 41 -20.38 -19.20 12.81
C PRO A 41 -19.58 -18.58 13.96
N GLU A 42 -18.70 -17.65 13.63
CA GLU A 42 -17.92 -16.85 14.58
C GLU A 42 -17.76 -15.39 14.11
N ARG A 43 -17.21 -14.55 14.98
CA ARG A 43 -16.77 -13.19 14.64
C ARG A 43 -15.32 -12.98 15.06
N GLN A 44 -14.56 -12.32 14.19
CA GLN A 44 -13.19 -11.88 14.47
C GLN A 44 -13.06 -10.44 14.01
N ASN A 45 -12.68 -9.55 14.93
CA ASN A 45 -12.55 -8.10 14.67
C ASN A 45 -13.79 -7.49 13.98
N GLY A 46 -14.98 -7.92 14.38
CA GLY A 46 -16.24 -7.46 13.78
C GLY A 46 -16.66 -8.20 12.50
N HIS A 47 -15.74 -8.88 11.80
CA HIS A 47 -16.03 -9.61 10.56
C HIS A 47 -16.56 -11.03 10.81
N ALA A 48 -17.37 -11.51 9.86
CA ALA A 48 -17.91 -12.87 9.89
C ALA A 48 -16.81 -13.90 9.55
N VAL A 49 -16.73 -14.96 10.35
CA VAL A 49 -15.79 -16.09 10.18
C VAL A 49 -16.55 -17.41 10.31
N LEU A 50 -16.08 -18.46 9.64
CA LEU A 50 -16.53 -19.83 9.89
C LEU A 50 -15.38 -20.67 10.46
N GLY A 51 -15.45 -21.00 11.74
CA GLY A 51 -14.50 -21.90 12.37
C GLY A 51 -14.76 -23.35 11.94
N LEU A 52 -13.71 -24.07 11.57
CA LEU A 52 -13.72 -25.50 11.28
C LEU A 52 -13.12 -26.26 12.48
N PHE A 53 -13.98 -27.02 13.13
CA PHE A 53 -13.70 -27.78 14.33
C PHE A 53 -13.63 -29.27 14.03
N GLU A 54 -12.74 -29.97 14.72
CA GLU A 54 -12.80 -31.44 14.80
C GLU A 54 -13.94 -31.89 15.72
N GLU A 55 -14.25 -33.19 15.70
CA GLU A 55 -15.29 -33.79 16.53
C GLU A 55 -15.02 -33.62 18.04
N ALA A 56 -13.75 -33.63 18.46
CA ALA A 56 -13.35 -33.35 19.83
C ALA A 56 -13.53 -31.88 20.26
N GLY A 57 -13.89 -30.99 19.33
CA GLY A 57 -14.20 -29.59 19.60
C GLY A 57 -13.02 -28.64 19.52
N SER A 58 -11.84 -29.08 19.10
CA SER A 58 -10.72 -28.17 18.81
C SER A 58 -10.96 -27.44 17.50
N ARG A 59 -10.77 -26.11 17.48
CA ARG A 59 -10.77 -25.32 16.25
C ARG A 59 -9.46 -25.57 15.51
N LEU A 60 -9.53 -26.23 14.36
CA LEU A 60 -8.36 -26.58 13.55
C LEU A 60 -8.03 -25.52 12.51
N MET A 61 -9.07 -24.95 11.90
CA MET A 61 -8.94 -23.95 10.84
C MET A 61 -10.08 -22.94 10.94
N SER A 62 -9.95 -21.80 10.26
CA SER A 62 -11.00 -20.79 10.14
C SER A 62 -11.09 -20.29 8.71
N LEU A 63 -12.31 -20.19 8.18
CA LEU A 63 -12.56 -19.46 6.93
C LEU A 63 -12.80 -17.99 7.27
N THR A 64 -11.91 -17.14 6.78
CA THR A 64 -11.91 -15.69 7.01
C THR A 64 -11.97 -14.94 5.68
N HIS A 65 -12.10 -13.61 5.70
CA HIS A 65 -12.12 -12.77 4.48
C HIS A 65 -13.16 -13.27 3.45
N LEU A 66 -14.38 -13.54 3.93
CA LEU A 66 -15.42 -14.25 3.20
C LEU A 66 -16.02 -13.36 2.09
N HIS A 67 -15.75 -13.70 0.83
CA HIS A 67 -16.38 -13.08 -0.32
C HIS A 67 -17.70 -13.78 -0.63
N ILE A 68 -18.79 -13.17 -0.16
CA ILE A 68 -20.12 -13.78 -0.17
C ILE A 68 -20.96 -13.13 -1.27
N SER A 69 -21.47 -13.94 -2.20
CA SER A 69 -22.49 -13.54 -3.15
C SER A 69 -23.81 -14.25 -2.85
N MET A 70 -24.91 -13.62 -3.23
CA MET A 70 -26.25 -14.19 -3.11
C MET A 70 -26.85 -14.32 -4.51
N ASP A 71 -27.43 -15.47 -4.80
CA ASP A 71 -28.19 -15.75 -6.01
C ASP A 71 -29.66 -15.97 -5.64
N PRO A 72 -30.51 -14.93 -5.71
CA PRO A 72 -31.94 -15.05 -5.40
C PRO A 72 -32.67 -15.98 -6.36
N GLY A 73 -32.21 -16.11 -7.62
CA GLY A 73 -32.83 -16.96 -8.63
C GLY A 73 -32.63 -18.44 -8.33
N GLN A 74 -31.45 -18.80 -7.80
CA GLN A 74 -31.14 -20.16 -7.35
C GLN A 74 -31.41 -20.40 -5.86
N GLN A 75 -31.82 -19.37 -5.11
CA GLN A 75 -31.94 -19.40 -3.63
C GLN A 75 -30.64 -19.89 -2.95
N GLN A 76 -29.50 -19.39 -3.42
CA GLN A 76 -28.18 -19.78 -2.90
C GLN A 76 -27.45 -18.60 -2.27
N VAL A 77 -26.68 -18.89 -1.23
CA VAL A 77 -25.58 -18.05 -0.74
C VAL A 77 -24.28 -18.75 -1.06
N ARG A 78 -23.37 -18.03 -1.71
CA ARG A 78 -22.10 -18.56 -2.17
C ARG A 78 -20.97 -17.82 -1.49
N ILE A 79 -20.14 -18.54 -0.76
CA ILE A 79 -18.80 -18.08 -0.39
C ILE A 79 -17.92 -18.43 -1.58
N VAL A 80 -17.64 -17.43 -2.42
CA VAL A 80 -16.93 -17.61 -3.69
C VAL A 80 -15.42 -17.69 -3.47
N ASN A 81 -14.92 -16.92 -2.50
CA ASN A 81 -13.53 -16.99 -2.03
C ASN A 81 -13.50 -16.74 -0.51
N ALA A 82 -12.57 -17.41 0.17
CA ALA A 82 -12.28 -17.24 1.59
C ALA A 82 -10.87 -17.75 1.85
N ASP A 83 -10.17 -17.16 2.81
CA ASP A 83 -8.90 -17.69 3.29
C ASP A 83 -9.16 -18.79 4.33
N LEU A 84 -8.54 -19.95 4.14
CA LEU A 84 -8.49 -21.03 5.13
C LEU A 84 -7.26 -20.82 6.00
N ILE A 85 -7.46 -20.28 7.19
CA ILE A 85 -6.41 -19.98 8.16
C ILE A 85 -6.20 -21.19 9.07
N ALA A 86 -4.95 -21.58 9.30
CA ALA A 86 -4.62 -22.62 10.27
C ALA A 86 -4.67 -22.08 11.70
N GLU A 87 -5.26 -22.85 12.62
CA GLU A 87 -5.39 -22.47 14.03
C GLU A 87 -4.35 -23.17 14.90
N ALA A 88 -4.18 -22.67 16.13
CA ALA A 88 -3.18 -23.18 17.06
C ALA A 88 -3.30 -24.69 17.33
N ALA A 89 -4.51 -25.27 17.29
CA ALA A 89 -4.69 -26.71 17.47
C ALA A 89 -4.12 -27.52 16.30
N LEU A 90 -4.33 -27.06 15.06
CA LEU A 90 -3.75 -27.70 13.88
C LEU A 90 -2.23 -27.59 13.88
N ALA A 91 -1.70 -26.39 14.19
CA ALA A 91 -0.27 -26.14 14.31
C ALA A 91 0.40 -27.11 15.32
N ARG A 92 -0.21 -27.29 16.49
CA ARG A 92 0.26 -28.28 17.49
C ARG A 92 0.18 -29.71 16.99
N ALA A 93 -0.93 -30.08 16.36
CA ALA A 93 -1.12 -31.45 15.84
C ALA A 93 -0.07 -31.82 14.79
N LEU A 94 0.37 -30.85 13.99
CA LEU A 94 1.39 -31.04 12.94
C LEU A 94 2.83 -30.76 13.40
N GLY A 95 3.05 -30.46 14.68
CA GLY A 95 4.37 -30.12 15.21
C GLY A 95 5.01 -28.92 14.51
N PHE A 96 4.19 -27.93 14.14
CA PHE A 96 4.63 -26.72 13.43
C PHE A 96 3.94 -25.48 14.02
N PRO A 97 4.42 -24.94 15.16
CA PRO A 97 3.79 -23.83 15.86
C PRO A 97 3.55 -22.59 14.98
N GLU A 98 4.48 -22.29 14.07
CA GLU A 98 4.45 -21.13 13.18
C GLU A 98 3.32 -21.20 12.15
N LEU A 99 2.74 -22.38 11.92
CA LEU A 99 1.57 -22.54 11.05
C LEU A 99 0.35 -21.75 11.55
N ALA A 100 0.25 -21.53 12.87
CA ALA A 100 -0.91 -20.85 13.45
C ALA A 100 -1.01 -19.41 12.91
N GLY A 101 -2.18 -19.07 12.36
CA GLY A 101 -2.45 -17.76 11.76
C GLY A 101 -2.07 -17.66 10.28
N MET A 102 -1.41 -18.67 9.70
CA MET A 102 -1.10 -18.68 8.26
C MET A 102 -2.31 -19.11 7.43
N ALA A 103 -2.52 -18.47 6.29
CA ALA A 103 -3.42 -18.94 5.25
C ALA A 103 -2.82 -20.16 4.56
N ILE A 104 -3.49 -21.31 4.66
CA ILE A 104 -3.01 -22.61 4.17
C ILE A 104 -3.81 -23.11 2.95
N GLY A 105 -4.77 -22.32 2.49
CA GLY A 105 -5.58 -22.61 1.32
C GLY A 105 -6.76 -21.67 1.20
N SER A 106 -7.66 -21.96 0.27
CA SER A 106 -8.91 -21.22 0.09
C SER A 106 -10.13 -22.08 0.32
N GLY A 107 -11.22 -21.46 0.76
CA GLY A 107 -12.52 -22.09 0.94
C GLY A 107 -13.56 -21.60 -0.04
N ARG A 108 -14.41 -22.52 -0.49
CA ARG A 108 -15.63 -22.22 -1.25
C ARG A 108 -16.79 -22.98 -0.66
N LEU A 109 -17.94 -22.32 -0.51
CA LEU A 109 -19.16 -22.94 -0.01
C LEU A 109 -20.34 -22.46 -0.85
N VAL A 110 -21.21 -23.39 -1.20
CA VAL A 110 -22.53 -23.09 -1.78
C VAL A 110 -23.55 -23.60 -0.77
N LEU A 111 -24.38 -22.68 -0.28
CA LEU A 111 -25.38 -22.92 0.75
C LEU A 111 -26.75 -22.65 0.17
N GLU A 112 -27.61 -23.65 0.16
CA GLU A 112 -29.02 -23.48 -0.23
C GLU A 112 -29.80 -22.81 0.91
N LEU A 113 -30.63 -21.84 0.56
CA LEU A 113 -31.47 -21.13 1.52
C LEU A 113 -32.81 -21.84 1.67
N ALA A 114 -33.16 -22.16 2.92
CA ALA A 114 -34.46 -22.76 3.24
C ALA A 114 -35.64 -21.76 3.19
N GLN A 115 -35.37 -20.45 3.09
CA GLN A 115 -36.36 -19.39 3.03
C GLN A 115 -36.05 -18.44 1.85
N PRO A 116 -37.06 -17.93 1.13
CA PRO A 116 -36.85 -16.98 0.03
C PRO A 116 -36.17 -15.70 0.51
N ILE A 117 -35.25 -15.17 -0.28
CA ILE A 117 -34.64 -13.85 -0.02
C ILE A 117 -35.70 -12.78 -0.33
N SER A 118 -36.33 -12.19 0.67
CA SER A 118 -37.13 -10.97 0.49
C SER A 118 -36.21 -9.75 0.54
N ARG A 119 -36.04 -9.05 -0.59
CA ARG A 119 -35.48 -7.69 -0.59
C ARG A 119 -36.53 -6.78 0.04
N GLN A 120 -36.28 -6.31 1.26
CA GLN A 120 -37.07 -5.24 1.86
C GLN A 120 -36.16 -4.04 2.14
N SER A 121 -36.74 -2.88 1.90
CA SER A 121 -36.14 -1.57 1.75
C SER A 121 -35.90 -0.83 3.06
N ALA A 122 -34.76 -0.12 3.07
CA ALA A 122 -34.45 1.16 3.70
C ALA A 122 -34.66 1.28 5.23
N LEU A 123 -33.53 1.35 5.94
CA LEU A 123 -33.43 2.09 7.18
C LEU A 123 -33.08 3.56 6.89
N GLU A 124 -34.11 4.42 6.90
CA GLU A 124 -33.94 5.86 7.06
C GLU A 124 -33.45 6.16 8.48
N GLY A 125 -32.44 7.03 8.61
CA GLY A 125 -32.20 7.71 9.87
C GLY A 125 -30.76 8.08 10.14
N ARG A 126 -30.31 9.16 9.48
CA ARG A 126 -29.36 10.22 9.92
C ARG A 126 -28.53 10.71 8.71
N GLY A 127 -29.12 11.53 7.86
CA GLY A 127 -28.42 12.28 6.82
C GLY A 127 -27.99 11.52 5.55
N LEU A 128 -27.76 10.21 5.61
CA LEU A 128 -27.52 9.34 4.44
C LEU A 128 -28.80 8.61 4.02
N ALA A 129 -29.05 8.49 2.71
CA ALA A 129 -30.22 7.80 2.14
C ALA A 129 -29.82 6.93 0.93
N CYS A 130 -30.66 5.92 0.64
CA CYS A 130 -30.51 5.08 -0.56
C CYS A 130 -30.95 5.78 -1.85
N ASP A 131 -31.78 6.82 -1.74
CA ASP A 131 -32.40 7.48 -2.87
C ASP A 131 -31.36 8.18 -3.75
N GLY A 132 -31.47 7.99 -5.06
CA GLY A 132 -30.57 8.60 -6.04
C GLY A 132 -29.18 7.97 -6.13
N ARG A 133 -28.90 6.89 -5.38
CA ARG A 133 -27.63 6.17 -5.43
C ARG A 133 -27.58 5.13 -6.55
N PRO A 134 -26.39 4.81 -7.08
CA PRO A 134 -25.07 5.21 -6.60
C PRO A 134 -24.70 6.68 -6.89
N HIS A 135 -23.95 7.30 -6.00
CA HIS A 135 -23.40 8.65 -6.11
C HIS A 135 -21.95 8.58 -6.57
N TRP A 136 -21.73 8.76 -7.86
CA TRP A 136 -20.43 8.52 -8.47
C TRP A 136 -19.51 9.74 -8.37
N PRO A 137 -18.19 9.52 -8.30
CA PRO A 137 -17.24 10.63 -8.24
C PRO A 137 -17.31 11.55 -9.46
N GLN A 138 -17.58 11.00 -10.65
CA GLN A 138 -17.80 11.75 -11.89
C GLN A 138 -19.00 12.72 -11.85
N GLU A 139 -19.88 12.60 -10.84
CA GLU A 139 -21.03 13.49 -10.62
C GLU A 139 -20.73 14.57 -9.57
N GLY A 140 -19.48 14.67 -9.11
CA GLY A 140 -19.06 15.60 -8.07
C GLY A 140 -19.17 15.06 -6.65
N HIS A 141 -19.36 13.75 -6.46
CA HIS A 141 -19.46 13.12 -5.15
C HIS A 141 -18.11 12.59 -4.69
N GLU A 142 -17.44 13.32 -3.79
CA GLU A 142 -16.14 12.91 -3.24
C GLU A 142 -16.16 11.49 -2.68
N ILE A 143 -15.14 10.71 -3.06
CA ILE A 143 -14.85 9.41 -2.48
C ILE A 143 -13.52 9.43 -1.73
N ASP A 144 -13.47 8.68 -0.64
CA ASP A 144 -12.31 8.52 0.24
C ASP A 144 -12.34 7.09 0.80
N VAL A 145 -11.33 6.29 0.46
CA VAL A 145 -11.24 4.88 0.85
C VAL A 145 -9.96 4.63 1.63
N ALA A 146 -10.08 4.53 2.94
CA ALA A 146 -8.96 4.27 3.83
C ALA A 146 -8.59 2.78 3.90
N LEU A 147 -7.30 2.49 3.92
CA LEU A 147 -6.76 1.20 4.36
C LEU A 147 -6.78 1.19 5.89
N THR A 148 -7.55 0.28 6.49
CA THR A 148 -7.72 0.24 7.94
C THR A 148 -6.92 -0.87 8.61
N ALA A 149 -6.46 -1.87 7.85
CA ALA A 149 -5.56 -2.89 8.35
C ALA A 149 -4.80 -3.62 7.25
N ILE A 150 -3.55 -3.99 7.58
CA ILE A 150 -2.84 -5.14 6.99
C ILE A 150 -2.99 -6.29 7.98
N GLY A 151 -3.78 -7.31 7.67
CA GLY A 151 -4.16 -8.34 8.66
C GLY A 151 -3.12 -9.43 8.84
N ALA A 152 -2.40 -9.76 7.77
CA ALA A 152 -1.35 -10.75 7.71
C ALA A 152 -0.30 -10.35 6.66
N VAL A 153 0.94 -10.81 6.86
CA VAL A 153 2.01 -10.80 5.85
C VAL A 153 2.61 -12.19 5.84
N GLN A 154 2.58 -12.86 4.69
CA GLN A 154 2.89 -14.28 4.62
C GLN A 154 3.89 -14.61 3.52
N TYR A 155 4.84 -15.47 3.86
CA TYR A 155 5.64 -16.24 2.90
C TYR A 155 4.74 -17.21 2.14
N VAL A 156 4.72 -17.09 0.82
CA VAL A 156 3.87 -17.93 -0.04
C VAL A 156 4.67 -19.01 -0.78
N GLY A 157 5.95 -18.76 -1.06
CA GLY A 157 6.81 -19.74 -1.73
C GLY A 157 8.15 -19.18 -2.17
N THR A 158 9.02 -20.04 -2.68
CA THR A 158 10.34 -19.67 -3.24
C THR A 158 10.35 -19.92 -4.73
N GLU A 159 10.79 -18.94 -5.50
CA GLU A 159 11.01 -19.06 -6.93
C GLU A 159 12.28 -19.90 -7.17
N SER A 160 12.14 -21.05 -7.83
CA SER A 160 13.25 -22.01 -7.99
C SER A 160 14.41 -21.51 -8.84
N SER A 161 14.15 -20.59 -9.78
CA SER A 161 15.16 -20.05 -10.70
C SER A 161 16.06 -19.01 -10.03
N SER A 162 15.50 -18.17 -9.14
CA SER A 162 16.22 -17.06 -8.52
C SER A 162 16.55 -17.29 -7.04
N GLY A 163 15.83 -18.20 -6.36
CA GLY A 163 15.89 -18.35 -4.91
C GLY A 163 15.15 -17.25 -4.15
N ARG A 164 14.53 -16.27 -4.83
CA ARG A 164 13.74 -15.22 -4.20
C ARG A 164 12.49 -15.79 -3.56
N ILE A 165 12.09 -15.21 -2.43
CA ILE A 165 10.87 -15.58 -1.73
C ILE A 165 9.73 -14.62 -2.08
N LYS A 166 8.53 -15.18 -2.17
CA LYS A 166 7.30 -14.46 -2.48
C LYS A 166 6.54 -14.09 -1.21
N LEU A 167 6.17 -12.83 -1.08
CA LEU A 167 5.33 -12.34 0.03
C LEU A 167 4.00 -11.79 -0.50
N ALA A 168 2.92 -12.04 0.26
CA ALA A 168 1.62 -11.42 0.01
C ALA A 168 0.95 -11.01 1.34
N PRO A 169 0.31 -9.83 1.39
CA PRO A 169 -0.45 -9.38 2.55
C PRO A 169 -1.95 -9.70 2.43
N SER A 170 -2.65 -9.69 3.57
CA SER A 170 -4.10 -9.43 3.60
C SER A 170 -4.37 -7.95 3.88
N ALA A 171 -5.53 -7.44 3.47
CA ALA A 171 -5.88 -6.03 3.60
C ALA A 171 -7.37 -5.81 3.90
N ILE A 172 -7.67 -4.77 4.68
CA ILE A 172 -9.03 -4.31 4.99
C ILE A 172 -9.14 -2.83 4.63
N LEU A 173 -10.18 -2.49 3.88
CA LEU A 173 -10.48 -1.13 3.41
C LEU A 173 -11.78 -0.65 4.00
N LYS A 174 -11.96 0.67 4.03
CA LYS A 174 -13.21 1.30 4.42
C LYS A 174 -13.46 2.54 3.58
N ASN A 175 -14.64 2.65 2.97
CA ASN A 175 -15.07 3.93 2.42
C ASN A 175 -15.45 4.85 3.59
N VAL A 176 -14.65 5.88 3.83
CA VAL A 176 -14.82 6.85 4.91
C VAL A 176 -15.53 8.13 4.45
N SER A 177 -15.88 8.20 3.16
CA SER A 177 -16.67 9.27 2.54
C SER A 177 -18.18 8.99 2.52
N THR A 178 -18.90 9.83 1.77
CA THR A 178 -20.33 9.64 1.46
C THR A 178 -20.61 9.28 0.00
N GLY A 179 -19.61 9.33 -0.88
CA GLY A 179 -19.71 8.87 -2.27
C GLY A 179 -19.65 7.35 -2.38
N ASP A 180 -19.95 6.82 -3.57
CA ASP A 180 -19.93 5.40 -3.89
C ASP A 180 -18.72 5.07 -4.78
N ALA A 181 -17.82 4.21 -4.31
CA ALA A 181 -16.62 3.85 -5.07
C ALA A 181 -16.91 2.68 -6.04
N PRO A 182 -16.50 2.79 -7.32
CA PRO A 182 -16.70 1.73 -8.30
C PRO A 182 -15.81 0.52 -8.00
N TRP A 183 -16.37 -0.68 -8.17
CA TRP A 183 -15.70 -1.96 -7.95
C TRP A 183 -16.03 -2.93 -9.10
N ILE A 184 -16.04 -2.40 -10.32
CA ILE A 184 -16.48 -3.13 -11.51
C ILE A 184 -15.32 -4.02 -12.01
N PRO A 185 -15.47 -5.34 -12.06
CA PRO A 185 -14.38 -6.23 -12.44
C PRO A 185 -13.96 -6.03 -13.89
N LYS A 186 -12.67 -6.27 -14.19
CA LYS A 186 -12.13 -6.27 -15.55
C LYS A 186 -13.06 -7.00 -16.54
N PHE A 187 -13.23 -6.44 -17.72
CA PHE A 187 -14.04 -6.98 -18.83
C PHE A 187 -15.55 -7.08 -18.52
N GLU A 188 -16.04 -6.40 -17.48
CA GLU A 188 -17.47 -6.32 -17.18
C GLU A 188 -18.03 -4.91 -17.40
N SER A 189 -19.32 -4.82 -17.70
CA SER A 189 -20.05 -3.55 -17.72
C SER A 189 -21.31 -3.65 -16.88
N ARG A 190 -21.68 -2.55 -16.25
CA ARG A 190 -22.88 -2.46 -15.40
C ARG A 190 -23.71 -1.28 -15.84
N GLY A 191 -25.00 -1.51 -16.12
CA GLY A 191 -25.89 -0.42 -16.58
C GLY A 191 -26.09 0.73 -15.59
N TYR A 192 -25.71 0.56 -14.31
CA TYR A 192 -25.74 1.59 -13.28
C TYR A 192 -24.43 2.39 -13.15
N TYR A 193 -23.37 2.00 -13.86
CA TYR A 193 -22.10 2.72 -13.94
C TYR A 193 -21.88 3.11 -15.42
N PRO A 194 -22.35 4.30 -15.85
CA PRO A 194 -22.38 4.69 -17.27
C PRO A 194 -21.08 5.39 -17.73
N TYR A 195 -19.97 5.24 -17.01
CA TYR A 195 -18.71 5.93 -17.28
C TYR A 195 -17.72 5.06 -18.05
N ASP A 196 -16.79 5.72 -18.72
CA ASP A 196 -15.71 5.10 -19.47
C ASP A 196 -14.36 5.29 -18.72
N PRO A 197 -13.49 4.27 -18.67
CA PRO A 197 -13.79 2.88 -19.05
C PRO A 197 -14.83 2.23 -18.11
N PRO A 198 -15.58 1.21 -18.56
CA PRO A 198 -16.72 0.68 -17.82
C PRO A 198 -16.35 -0.24 -16.64
N ASP A 199 -15.12 -0.72 -16.58
CA ASP A 199 -14.66 -1.79 -15.70
C ASP A 199 -13.61 -1.34 -14.68
N GLN A 200 -13.85 -0.17 -14.09
CA GLN A 200 -12.94 0.45 -13.13
C GLN A 200 -13.15 -0.08 -11.71
N HIS A 201 -12.04 -0.31 -11.02
CA HIS A 201 -11.95 -0.90 -9.70
C HIS A 201 -10.62 -0.52 -9.04
N PRO A 202 -10.48 -0.63 -7.71
CA PRO A 202 -9.21 -0.37 -7.04
C PRO A 202 -8.10 -1.38 -7.33
N PHE A 203 -6.86 -0.92 -7.16
CA PHE A 203 -5.65 -1.73 -7.29
C PHE A 203 -4.89 -1.79 -5.98
N LEU A 204 -4.53 -2.99 -5.53
CA LEU A 204 -3.65 -3.20 -4.39
C LEU A 204 -2.22 -3.43 -4.85
N VAL A 205 -1.29 -2.64 -4.32
CA VAL A 205 0.15 -2.84 -4.43
C VAL A 205 0.78 -2.92 -3.05
N TRP A 206 1.91 -3.61 -2.94
CA TRP A 206 2.68 -3.70 -1.71
C TRP A 206 4.17 -3.77 -1.99
N ALA A 207 4.96 -3.21 -1.10
CA ALA A 207 6.41 -3.22 -1.17
C ALA A 207 7.04 -3.56 0.19
N LEU A 208 8.29 -4.01 0.12
CA LEU A 208 9.09 -4.38 1.27
C LEU A 208 10.26 -3.41 1.39
N TYR A 209 10.49 -2.91 2.60
CA TYR A 209 11.52 -1.93 2.89
C TYR A 209 12.39 -2.37 4.05
N ARG A 210 13.60 -1.84 4.07
CA ARG A 210 14.55 -1.98 5.16
C ARG A 210 15.02 -0.59 5.61
N ILE A 211 15.10 -0.39 6.92
CA ILE A 211 15.85 0.70 7.52
C ILE A 211 17.12 0.12 8.15
N ASP A 212 18.28 0.49 7.61
CA ASP A 212 19.60 0.08 8.08
C ASP A 212 20.65 1.15 7.76
N ASP A 213 21.68 1.30 8.62
CA ASP A 213 22.71 2.35 8.52
C ASP A 213 22.12 3.74 8.17
N GLY A 214 21.00 4.09 8.81
CA GLY A 214 20.35 5.39 8.64
C GLY A 214 19.60 5.59 7.32
N ARG A 215 19.56 4.60 6.42
CA ARG A 215 18.88 4.65 5.12
C ARG A 215 17.54 3.95 5.16
N LEU A 216 16.58 4.43 4.37
CA LEU A 216 15.39 3.68 3.98
C LEU A 216 15.63 3.12 2.57
N THR A 217 15.43 1.82 2.37
CA THR A 217 15.66 1.14 1.09
C THR A 217 14.46 0.29 0.73
N GLN A 218 13.95 0.43 -0.50
CA GLN A 218 12.92 -0.48 -1.03
C GLN A 218 13.58 -1.73 -1.61
N LEU A 219 13.33 -2.88 -0.99
CA LEU A 219 13.93 -4.17 -1.35
C LEU A 219 13.18 -4.87 -2.48
N ALA A 220 11.87 -4.67 -2.55
CA ALA A 220 11.00 -5.29 -3.55
C ALA A 220 9.64 -4.58 -3.60
N VAL A 221 8.94 -4.72 -4.72
CA VAL A 221 7.58 -4.21 -4.95
C VAL A 221 6.77 -5.22 -5.75
N SER A 222 5.48 -5.32 -5.50
CA SER A 222 4.57 -6.22 -6.23
C SER A 222 4.18 -5.69 -7.61
N GLY A 223 3.52 -6.53 -8.41
CA GLY A 223 2.59 -6.05 -9.44
C GLY A 223 1.34 -5.40 -8.81
N ALA A 224 0.30 -5.18 -9.60
CA ALA A 224 -0.98 -4.67 -9.11
C ALA A 224 -2.03 -5.78 -9.03
N LYS A 225 -2.62 -5.97 -7.85
CA LYS A 225 -3.82 -6.81 -7.71
C LYS A 225 -5.05 -5.98 -8.01
N HIS A 226 -5.81 -6.43 -9.00
CA HIS A 226 -7.09 -5.88 -9.41
C HIS A 226 -8.19 -6.35 -8.45
N ALA A 227 -8.91 -5.42 -7.84
CA ALA A 227 -10.12 -5.72 -7.11
C ALA A 227 -11.20 -6.31 -8.05
N PHE A 228 -12.04 -7.21 -7.52
CA PHE A 228 -12.98 -7.97 -8.33
C PHE A 228 -14.35 -8.18 -7.67
N PHE A 229 -14.45 -7.92 -6.38
CA PHE A 229 -15.70 -8.02 -5.64
C PHE A 229 -15.57 -7.31 -4.30
N THR A 230 -16.51 -6.44 -3.95
CA THR A 230 -16.59 -5.88 -2.60
C THR A 230 -17.65 -6.58 -1.78
N ILE A 231 -17.32 -6.95 -0.55
CA ILE A 231 -18.23 -7.66 0.34
C ILE A 231 -19.21 -6.74 1.07
N ASN A 232 -18.94 -5.43 1.10
CA ASN A 232 -19.72 -4.41 1.82
C ASN A 232 -20.11 -4.84 3.25
N GLN A 233 -19.11 -5.01 4.13
CA GLN A 233 -19.34 -5.27 5.55
C GLN A 233 -19.33 -3.98 6.37
N ASN A 234 -19.90 -4.02 7.59
CA ASN A 234 -19.82 -2.92 8.56
C ASN A 234 -20.22 -1.52 8.03
N CYS A 235 -21.15 -1.47 7.06
CA CYS A 235 -21.58 -0.26 6.38
C CYS A 235 -22.32 0.74 7.29
N ASN A 236 -22.23 2.04 6.93
CA ASN A 236 -23.07 3.08 7.54
C ASN A 236 -24.48 3.11 6.93
N LEU A 237 -24.67 2.47 5.78
CA LEU A 237 -25.91 2.44 5.00
C LEU A 237 -26.14 1.02 4.47
N SER A 238 -27.38 0.52 4.56
CA SER A 238 -27.78 -0.75 3.91
C SER A 238 -28.80 -0.44 2.83
N CYS A 239 -28.42 -0.68 1.57
CA CYS A 239 -29.26 -0.40 0.42
C CYS A 239 -29.18 -1.53 -0.60
N SER A 240 -30.25 -1.72 -1.38
CA SER A 240 -30.29 -2.75 -2.42
C SER A 240 -29.32 -2.52 -3.58
N TYR A 241 -28.78 -1.32 -3.75
CA TYR A 241 -27.78 -1.00 -4.79
C TYR A 241 -26.37 -1.46 -4.42
N LEU A 242 -26.10 -1.71 -3.13
CA LEU A 242 -24.82 -2.21 -2.64
C LEU A 242 -24.64 -3.67 -3.06
N THR A 243 -24.33 -3.83 -4.34
CA THR A 243 -23.93 -5.09 -4.94
C THR A 243 -22.45 -5.32 -4.69
N GLY A 244 -21.94 -6.48 -5.10
CA GLY A 244 -20.51 -6.76 -5.04
C GLY A 244 -19.61 -5.89 -5.93
N ASN A 245 -20.14 -4.85 -6.57
CA ASN A 245 -19.40 -4.00 -7.50
C ASN A 245 -19.39 -2.50 -7.10
N ILE A 246 -19.82 -2.18 -5.88
CA ILE A 246 -19.92 -0.80 -5.38
C ILE A 246 -19.57 -0.81 -3.90
N LEU A 247 -18.54 -0.07 -3.48
CA LEU A 247 -18.22 0.09 -2.06
C LEU A 247 -18.94 1.32 -1.52
N GLY A 248 -19.97 1.09 -0.71
CA GLY A 248 -20.84 2.14 -0.19
C GLY A 248 -20.27 2.91 1.01
N PRO A 249 -20.94 3.99 1.44
CA PRO A 249 -20.51 4.79 2.59
C PRO A 249 -20.36 3.96 3.88
N GLY A 250 -19.21 4.10 4.52
CA GLY A 250 -18.85 3.36 5.73
C GLY A 250 -18.63 1.87 5.53
N CYS A 251 -18.83 1.33 4.33
CA CYS A 251 -18.64 -0.08 4.07
C CYS A 251 -17.16 -0.43 4.07
N GLU A 252 -16.88 -1.64 4.53
CA GLU A 252 -15.58 -2.26 4.55
C GLU A 252 -15.50 -3.38 3.51
N ASP A 253 -14.33 -3.49 2.89
CA ASP A 253 -13.98 -4.63 2.03
C ASP A 253 -12.71 -5.31 2.54
N VAL A 254 -12.66 -6.64 2.40
CA VAL A 254 -11.68 -7.47 3.10
C VAL A 254 -11.11 -8.50 2.14
N TYR A 255 -9.82 -8.38 1.82
CA TYR A 255 -9.09 -9.32 0.97
C TYR A 255 -8.03 -10.10 1.76
N GLY A 256 -8.06 -11.41 1.61
CA GLY A 256 -7.09 -12.34 2.20
C GLY A 256 -5.79 -12.47 1.40
N VAL A 257 -4.82 -13.17 1.98
CA VAL A 257 -3.51 -13.47 1.36
C VAL A 257 -3.70 -14.21 0.03
N ASN A 258 -4.56 -15.24 -0.02
CA ASN A 258 -4.73 -16.02 -1.24
C ASN A 258 -5.46 -15.27 -2.34
N THR A 259 -6.45 -14.45 -1.96
CA THR A 259 -7.17 -13.62 -2.93
C THR A 259 -6.27 -12.52 -3.49
N ASN A 260 -5.37 -11.99 -2.68
CA ASN A 260 -4.38 -11.01 -3.13
C ASN A 260 -3.26 -11.64 -3.96
N ASP A 261 -2.85 -12.88 -3.67
CA ASP A 261 -1.86 -13.64 -4.46
C ASP A 261 -2.45 -14.36 -5.69
N SER A 262 -3.72 -14.11 -6.05
CA SER A 262 -4.35 -14.78 -7.20
C SER A 262 -3.79 -14.28 -8.53
N GLY A 263 -3.18 -15.18 -9.32
CA GLY A 263 -2.66 -14.87 -10.66
C GLY A 263 -3.74 -14.42 -11.66
N TRP A 264 -5.00 -14.76 -11.40
CA TRP A 264 -6.14 -14.30 -12.22
C TRP A 264 -6.40 -12.79 -12.05
N HIS A 265 -5.98 -12.20 -10.93
CA HIS A 265 -6.23 -10.80 -10.61
C HIS A 265 -4.95 -9.98 -10.49
N LEU A 266 -3.76 -10.57 -10.67
CA LEU A 266 -2.48 -9.87 -10.59
C LEU A 266 -1.94 -9.57 -11.99
N GLY A 267 -1.62 -8.31 -12.22
CA GLY A 267 -1.09 -7.78 -13.48
C GLY A 267 0.11 -6.86 -13.21
N PRO A 268 0.75 -6.38 -14.27
CA PRO A 268 1.87 -5.45 -14.14
C PRO A 268 1.33 -4.06 -13.73
N ARG A 269 2.17 -3.27 -13.04
CA ARG A 269 1.79 -1.94 -12.52
C ARG A 269 1.83 -0.85 -13.58
N ASP A 270 2.64 -1.03 -14.61
CA ASP A 270 2.87 -0.06 -15.68
C ASP A 270 1.68 0.07 -16.66
N GLU A 271 0.68 -0.82 -16.57
CA GLU A 271 -0.59 -0.70 -17.30
C GLU A 271 -1.65 0.16 -16.58
N ILE A 272 -1.32 0.67 -15.40
CA ILE A 272 -2.20 1.53 -14.61
C ILE A 272 -1.65 2.95 -14.64
N GLU A 273 -2.50 3.89 -15.01
CA GLU A 273 -2.25 5.32 -14.84
C GLU A 273 -2.57 5.66 -13.38
N ALA A 274 -1.53 5.78 -12.56
CA ALA A 274 -1.64 5.84 -11.11
C ALA A 274 -2.28 7.15 -10.63
N GLY A 275 -1.94 8.28 -11.23
CA GLY A 275 -2.43 9.60 -10.79
C GLY A 275 -3.94 9.78 -10.98
N SER A 276 -4.50 9.16 -12.02
CA SER A 276 -5.94 9.16 -12.29
C SER A 276 -6.64 7.88 -11.80
N GLY A 277 -5.89 6.84 -11.45
CA GLY A 277 -6.42 5.54 -11.06
C GLY A 277 -7.12 4.79 -12.20
N LEU A 278 -6.63 4.96 -13.43
CA LEU A 278 -7.23 4.38 -14.64
C LEU A 278 -6.52 3.10 -15.09
N PHE A 279 -7.31 2.18 -15.64
CA PHE A 279 -6.82 0.96 -16.29
C PHE A 279 -7.67 0.65 -17.52
N GLU A 280 -7.02 0.28 -18.62
CA GLU A 280 -7.70 -0.18 -19.83
C GLU A 280 -7.61 -1.70 -19.92
N SER A 281 -8.73 -2.41 -19.86
CA SER A 281 -8.70 -3.88 -19.90
C SER A 281 -8.39 -4.45 -21.27
N THR A 282 -8.79 -3.77 -22.33
CA THR A 282 -8.62 -4.24 -23.71
C THR A 282 -7.19 -4.01 -24.16
N CYS A 283 -6.58 -4.99 -24.84
CA CYS A 283 -5.17 -4.93 -25.21
C CYS A 283 -4.19 -4.86 -24.03
N SER A 284 -4.63 -5.20 -22.82
CA SER A 284 -3.81 -5.25 -21.61
C SER A 284 -3.04 -6.57 -21.49
N PHE A 285 -2.25 -6.71 -20.44
CA PHE A 285 -1.63 -7.95 -20.00
C PHE A 285 -2.65 -9.08 -19.86
N PHE A 286 -3.88 -8.78 -19.44
CA PHE A 286 -4.94 -9.77 -19.30
C PHE A 286 -5.63 -10.12 -20.63
N ASP A 287 -5.45 -9.29 -21.66
CA ASP A 287 -6.02 -9.46 -23.00
C ASP A 287 -5.03 -9.05 -24.11
N PRO A 288 -3.90 -9.77 -24.26
CA PRO A 288 -2.86 -9.40 -25.23
C PRO A 288 -3.32 -9.49 -26.69
N GLY A 289 -4.46 -10.16 -26.94
CA GLY A 289 -5.08 -10.26 -28.26
C GLY A 289 -6.14 -9.21 -28.57
N CYS A 290 -6.39 -8.26 -27.67
CA CYS A 290 -7.45 -7.25 -27.81
C CYS A 290 -8.85 -7.85 -28.08
N ALA A 291 -9.15 -8.99 -27.46
CA ALA A 291 -10.41 -9.71 -27.66
C ALA A 291 -11.58 -9.15 -26.83
N GLY A 292 -11.32 -8.21 -25.92
CA GLY A 292 -12.32 -7.67 -24.99
C GLY A 292 -12.70 -8.64 -23.87
N GLN A 293 -11.83 -9.60 -23.56
CA GLN A 293 -12.04 -10.59 -22.51
C GLN A 293 -10.70 -11.08 -21.96
N GLN A 294 -10.70 -11.57 -20.72
CA GLN A 294 -9.48 -12.12 -20.12
C GLN A 294 -9.03 -13.39 -20.84
N THR A 295 -7.90 -13.30 -21.54
CA THR A 295 -7.25 -14.42 -22.26
C THR A 295 -5.89 -14.79 -21.68
N ASN A 296 -5.37 -13.99 -20.74
CA ASN A 296 -4.11 -14.24 -20.05
C ASN A 296 -4.22 -14.00 -18.53
N SER A 297 -3.26 -14.51 -17.76
CA SER A 297 -3.18 -14.38 -16.30
C SER A 297 -1.75 -14.56 -15.83
N ALA A 298 -1.38 -13.94 -14.70
CA ALA A 298 -0.03 -14.05 -14.16
C ALA A 298 0.32 -15.46 -13.72
N ALA A 299 1.52 -15.90 -14.07
CA ALA A 299 2.13 -17.10 -13.54
C ALA A 299 2.40 -17.00 -12.03
N THR A 300 2.79 -18.11 -11.39
CA THR A 300 2.92 -18.24 -9.93
C THR A 300 3.80 -17.18 -9.24
N PHE A 301 4.84 -16.71 -9.92
CA PHE A 301 5.81 -15.73 -9.40
C PHE A 301 5.87 -14.43 -10.23
N GLU A 302 5.10 -14.34 -11.32
CA GLU A 302 5.04 -13.15 -12.18
C GLU A 302 4.19 -12.06 -11.51
N ASN A 303 4.58 -10.79 -11.59
CA ASN A 303 3.86 -9.67 -10.97
C ASN A 303 3.71 -9.81 -9.43
N ARG A 304 4.67 -10.46 -8.75
CA ARG A 304 4.67 -10.67 -7.29
C ARG A 304 5.78 -9.87 -6.61
N LEU A 305 5.60 -9.58 -5.32
CA LEU A 305 6.71 -9.10 -4.50
C LEU A 305 7.66 -10.27 -4.26
N LEU A 306 8.82 -10.21 -4.90
CA LEU A 306 9.90 -11.19 -4.75
C LEU A 306 11.11 -10.53 -4.11
N VAL A 307 11.53 -11.01 -2.94
CA VAL A 307 12.72 -10.50 -2.24
C VAL A 307 13.79 -11.58 -2.16
N ASN A 308 15.05 -11.17 -2.28
CA ASN A 308 16.19 -12.04 -2.04
C ASN A 308 16.34 -12.30 -0.52
N PRO A 309 16.32 -13.54 -0.03
CA PRO A 309 16.37 -13.83 1.41
C PRO A 309 17.58 -13.23 2.15
N GLN A 310 18.70 -13.04 1.45
CA GLN A 310 19.91 -12.42 1.99
C GLN A 310 19.70 -10.95 2.38
N GLU A 311 18.69 -10.28 1.83
CA GLU A 311 18.35 -8.91 2.22
C GLU A 311 17.70 -8.83 3.61
N LEU A 312 17.27 -9.97 4.16
CA LEU A 312 16.53 -10.08 5.42
C LEU A 312 17.41 -10.46 6.61
N ASP A 313 18.73 -10.51 6.42
CA ASP A 313 19.72 -10.96 7.43
C ASP A 313 20.63 -9.80 7.91
N ALA A 314 20.23 -8.55 7.67
CA ALA A 314 21.00 -7.39 8.09
C ALA A 314 20.86 -7.13 9.61
N ASP A 315 21.99 -7.20 10.33
CA ASP A 315 22.06 -6.98 11.77
C ASP A 315 21.52 -5.59 12.17
N GLY A 316 20.56 -5.57 13.09
CA GLY A 316 19.96 -4.34 13.61
C GLY A 316 19.03 -3.60 12.64
N ALA A 317 18.75 -4.18 11.47
CA ALA A 317 17.84 -3.62 10.50
C ALA A 317 16.37 -3.71 10.94
N GLU A 318 15.57 -2.75 10.49
CA GLU A 318 14.12 -2.77 10.66
C GLU A 318 13.44 -3.01 9.33
N TYR A 319 12.52 -3.97 9.27
CA TYR A 319 11.82 -4.33 8.04
C TYR A 319 10.38 -3.86 8.09
N TYR A 320 9.87 -3.38 6.97
CA TYR A 320 8.51 -2.86 6.85
C TYR A 320 7.86 -3.40 5.58
N LEU A 321 6.62 -3.87 5.66
CA LEU A 321 5.77 -4.02 4.49
C LEU A 321 4.78 -2.87 4.46
N ASP A 322 4.70 -2.17 3.34
CA ASP A 322 3.58 -1.28 3.05
C ASP A 322 2.57 -1.97 2.14
N ALA A 323 1.35 -1.46 2.17
CA ALA A 323 0.32 -1.79 1.20
C ALA A 323 -0.45 -0.52 0.88
N TRP A 324 -0.87 -0.39 -0.36
CA TRP A 324 -1.62 0.76 -0.84
C TRP A 324 -2.71 0.31 -1.80
N TYR A 325 -3.93 0.79 -1.53
CA TYR A 325 -5.02 0.74 -2.49
C TYR A 325 -5.08 2.04 -3.27
N LEU A 326 -4.71 1.96 -4.53
CA LEU A 326 -4.98 3.00 -5.48
C LEU A 326 -6.47 2.92 -5.86
N VAL A 327 -7.22 3.96 -5.50
CA VAL A 327 -8.65 4.09 -5.79
C VAL A 327 -8.85 5.29 -6.70
N ARG A 328 -9.51 5.08 -7.84
CA ARG A 328 -9.82 6.16 -8.79
C ARG A 328 -10.59 7.29 -8.11
N HIS A 329 -10.12 8.52 -8.27
CA HIS A 329 -10.70 9.75 -7.71
C HIS A 329 -10.75 9.82 -6.17
N ASP A 330 -9.91 9.05 -5.47
CA ASP A 330 -9.75 9.19 -4.02
C ASP A 330 -9.20 10.59 -3.67
N ILE A 331 -9.82 11.26 -2.70
CA ILE A 331 -9.41 12.59 -2.25
C ILE A 331 -8.21 12.57 -1.30
N ASP A 332 -7.88 11.41 -0.71
CA ASP A 332 -6.77 11.26 0.23
C ASP A 332 -6.06 9.91 0.08
N ILE A 333 -5.12 9.85 -0.88
CA ILE A 333 -4.32 8.65 -1.11
C ILE A 333 -3.52 8.19 0.12
N PHE A 334 -3.22 9.10 1.06
CA PHE A 334 -2.34 8.78 2.18
C PHE A 334 -3.05 7.96 3.26
N ASN A 335 -4.38 8.03 3.34
CA ASN A 335 -5.14 7.17 4.23
C ASN A 335 -5.48 5.81 3.58
N SER A 336 -5.40 5.71 2.24
CA SER A 336 -5.58 4.47 1.47
C SER A 336 -4.32 3.59 1.42
N MET A 337 -3.25 4.05 2.06
CA MET A 337 -2.00 3.33 2.28
C MET A 337 -1.67 3.19 3.76
N GLY A 338 -0.82 2.21 4.06
CA GLY A 338 -0.32 1.99 5.41
C GLY A 338 0.80 0.96 5.43
N TYR A 339 1.46 0.84 6.58
CA TYR A 339 2.58 -0.08 6.74
C TYR A 339 2.56 -0.80 8.08
N ARG A 340 3.32 -1.89 8.14
CA ARG A 340 3.61 -2.62 9.38
C ARG A 340 5.08 -2.98 9.45
N ARG A 341 5.65 -2.85 10.63
CA ARG A 341 6.95 -3.46 10.95
C ARG A 341 6.82 -4.98 10.91
N LEU A 342 7.80 -5.64 10.30
CA LEU A 342 7.91 -7.09 10.21
C LEU A 342 9.01 -7.60 11.13
N THR A 343 8.92 -8.91 11.42
CA THR A 343 10.00 -9.67 12.06
C THR A 343 10.32 -10.87 11.15
N PRO A 344 11.15 -10.69 10.10
CA PRO A 344 11.52 -11.78 9.20
C PRO A 344 12.38 -12.81 9.93
N GLU A 345 11.97 -14.07 9.91
CA GLU A 345 12.73 -15.17 10.52
C GLU A 345 12.61 -16.43 9.64
N PRO A 346 13.71 -17.17 9.40
CA PRO A 346 13.66 -18.48 8.77
C PRO A 346 12.77 -19.44 9.58
N SER A 347 11.86 -20.15 8.91
CA SER A 347 10.97 -21.12 9.56
C SER A 347 10.79 -22.37 8.70
N GLY A 348 11.37 -23.49 9.16
CA GLY A 348 11.38 -24.74 8.41
C GLY A 348 12.10 -24.60 7.07
N LEU A 349 11.35 -24.71 5.96
CA LEU A 349 11.85 -24.53 4.59
C LEU A 349 11.46 -23.17 3.99
N GLY A 350 10.92 -22.25 4.78
CA GLY A 350 10.43 -20.95 4.34
C GLY A 350 10.72 -19.86 5.38
N TRP A 351 9.80 -18.91 5.49
CA TRP A 351 9.94 -17.72 6.33
C TRP A 351 8.66 -17.44 7.12
N THR A 352 8.81 -16.82 8.28
CA THR A 352 7.72 -16.13 8.99
C THR A 352 8.03 -14.63 9.07
N PHE A 353 7.00 -13.81 9.12
CA PHE A 353 7.09 -12.35 9.29
C PHE A 353 6.36 -11.86 10.54
N THR A 354 6.00 -12.80 11.43
CA THR A 354 5.24 -12.54 12.64
C THR A 354 6.14 -12.59 13.88
N PRO A 355 5.81 -11.85 14.97
CA PRO A 355 4.66 -10.96 15.11
C PRO A 355 4.78 -9.70 14.24
N LEU A 356 3.63 -9.21 13.76
CA LEU A 356 3.56 -7.93 13.07
C LEU A 356 3.52 -6.79 14.08
N GLY A 357 4.22 -5.69 13.78
CA GLY A 357 4.05 -4.42 14.49
C GLY A 357 2.64 -3.83 14.32
N PRO A 358 2.33 -2.73 15.02
CA PRO A 358 1.07 -2.02 14.83
C PRO A 358 0.90 -1.60 13.36
N PHE A 359 -0.36 -1.52 12.92
CA PHE A 359 -0.69 -0.90 11.64
C PHE A 359 -0.60 0.61 11.78
N GLU A 360 0.19 1.23 10.91
CA GLU A 360 0.30 2.67 10.80
C GLU A 360 -0.28 3.11 9.45
N SER A 361 -1.14 4.13 9.46
CA SER A 361 -1.69 4.73 8.25
C SER A 361 -0.70 5.76 7.67
N GLY A 362 -0.65 5.86 6.35
CA GLY A 362 0.31 6.70 5.64
C GLY A 362 1.46 5.92 4.99
N PRO A 363 2.32 6.61 4.22
CA PRO A 363 3.43 5.99 3.51
C PRO A 363 4.54 5.54 4.47
N VAL A 364 5.26 4.47 4.12
CA VAL A 364 6.39 3.95 4.91
C VAL A 364 7.52 4.96 5.14
N THR A 365 7.61 6.01 4.30
CA THR A 365 8.54 7.12 4.51
C THR A 365 8.37 7.77 5.88
N ASN A 366 7.15 7.72 6.45
CA ASN A 366 6.84 8.22 7.79
C ASN A 366 7.54 7.42 8.90
N ALA A 367 7.85 6.14 8.68
CA ALA A 367 8.61 5.32 9.61
C ALA A 367 10.09 5.75 9.69
N TRP A 368 10.61 6.35 8.61
CA TRP A 368 11.99 6.83 8.55
C TRP A 368 12.13 8.29 8.97
N VAL A 369 11.29 9.19 8.46
CA VAL A 369 11.20 10.57 8.94
C VAL A 369 9.73 10.92 9.09
N GLU A 370 9.30 11.32 10.28
CA GLU A 370 7.89 11.62 10.55
C GLU A 370 7.36 12.69 9.57
N ALA A 371 6.13 12.52 9.09
CA ALA A 371 5.50 13.43 8.15
C ALA A 371 5.53 14.88 8.67
N GLY A 372 5.93 15.83 7.81
CA GLY A 372 5.97 17.24 8.16
C GLY A 372 7.11 17.64 9.11
N THR A 373 8.05 16.74 9.41
CA THR A 373 9.27 17.09 10.16
C THR A 373 10.03 18.23 9.47
N ARG A 374 10.41 19.25 10.25
CA ARG A 374 11.26 20.38 9.82
C ARG A 374 12.33 20.61 10.87
N GLY A 375 13.58 20.26 10.58
CA GLY A 375 14.66 20.37 11.54
C GLY A 375 16.01 20.59 10.89
N MET A 376 17.04 20.84 11.71
CA MET A 376 18.41 21.04 11.22
C MET A 376 19.01 19.77 10.60
N TRP A 377 18.62 18.59 11.09
CA TRP A 377 19.23 17.31 10.71
C TRP A 377 18.29 16.39 9.94
N GLN A 378 17.03 16.79 9.79
CA GLN A 378 16.01 16.01 9.11
C GLN A 378 14.89 16.88 8.61
N ASP A 379 14.32 16.51 7.47
CA ASP A 379 13.20 17.21 6.84
C ASP A 379 12.36 16.22 6.03
N HIS A 380 11.05 16.44 5.97
CA HIS A 380 10.13 15.62 5.20
C HIS A 380 9.06 16.48 4.52
N ARG A 381 9.06 16.42 3.19
CA ARG A 381 8.14 17.13 2.31
C ARG A 381 7.23 16.17 1.57
N GLN A 382 5.94 16.43 1.63
CA GLN A 382 4.98 15.95 0.63
C GLN A 382 4.93 16.97 -0.50
N VAL A 383 4.95 16.49 -1.74
CA VAL A 383 4.90 17.28 -2.95
C VAL A 383 3.65 16.86 -3.71
N VAL A 384 2.73 17.79 -3.89
CA VAL A 384 1.52 17.59 -4.69
C VAL A 384 1.77 18.21 -6.06
N VAL A 385 1.76 17.40 -7.11
CA VAL A 385 1.93 17.89 -8.48
C VAL A 385 0.59 18.48 -8.94
N PRO A 386 0.51 19.78 -9.26
CA PRO A 386 -0.76 20.42 -9.57
C PRO A 386 -1.49 19.77 -10.73
N SER A 387 -2.83 19.76 -10.61
CA SER A 387 -3.75 19.44 -11.70
C SER A 387 -3.51 20.33 -12.92
N ASP A 388 -3.84 19.83 -14.11
CA ASP A 388 -3.89 20.65 -15.33
C ASP A 388 -5.15 21.54 -15.36
N THR A 389 -6.15 21.22 -14.55
CA THR A 389 -7.45 21.91 -14.48
C THR A 389 -7.87 22.21 -13.04
N PRO A 390 -7.03 22.90 -12.23
CA PRO A 390 -7.28 23.12 -10.81
C PRO A 390 -8.54 23.97 -10.52
N GLU A 391 -9.03 24.73 -11.50
CA GLU A 391 -10.24 25.54 -11.40
C GLU A 391 -11.55 24.77 -11.65
N LEU A 392 -11.48 23.54 -12.19
CA LEU A 392 -12.66 22.70 -12.41
C LEU A 392 -13.19 22.14 -11.08
N PRO A 393 -14.44 21.67 -11.02
CA PRO A 393 -14.92 20.94 -9.86
C PRO A 393 -14.29 19.55 -9.77
N TYR A 394 -14.39 18.93 -8.60
CA TYR A 394 -14.11 17.51 -8.43
C TYR A 394 -14.95 16.66 -9.41
N PRO A 395 -14.36 15.61 -10.02
CA PRO A 395 -13.01 15.08 -9.80
C PRO A 395 -11.95 15.67 -10.74
N ASP A 396 -12.31 16.58 -11.63
CA ASP A 396 -11.43 17.08 -12.69
C ASP A 396 -10.31 18.02 -12.18
N ASN A 397 -10.37 18.45 -10.92
CA ASN A 397 -9.33 19.25 -10.27
C ASN A 397 -8.31 18.45 -9.46
N LEU A 398 -8.40 17.12 -9.49
CA LEU A 398 -7.48 16.28 -8.74
C LEU A 398 -6.02 16.48 -9.22
N PRO A 399 -5.04 16.38 -8.31
CA PRO A 399 -3.62 16.47 -8.65
C PRO A 399 -3.19 15.44 -9.71
N ARG A 400 -2.09 15.73 -10.42
CA ARG A 400 -1.46 14.74 -11.33
C ARG A 400 -0.68 13.64 -10.60
N GLY A 401 -0.48 13.80 -9.31
CA GLY A 401 0.21 12.84 -8.46
C GLY A 401 0.94 13.49 -7.30
N HIS A 402 1.61 12.65 -6.54
CA HIS A 402 2.13 12.91 -5.22
C HIS A 402 3.50 12.27 -5.09
N LEU A 403 4.42 13.01 -4.49
CA LEU A 403 5.76 12.53 -4.14
C LEU A 403 6.01 12.80 -2.65
N SER A 404 6.91 12.03 -2.04
CA SER A 404 7.51 12.36 -0.76
C SER A 404 9.02 12.52 -0.92
N LEU A 405 9.58 13.60 -0.38
CA LEU A 405 11.02 13.81 -0.25
C LEU A 405 11.37 13.94 1.23
N ALA A 406 12.03 12.94 1.78
CA ALA A 406 12.58 12.96 3.12
C ALA A 406 14.11 13.01 3.08
N VAL A 407 14.73 13.65 4.07
CA VAL A 407 16.19 13.70 4.22
C VAL A 407 16.59 13.53 5.68
N ARG A 408 17.69 12.81 5.90
CA ARG A 408 18.46 12.82 7.15
C ARG A 408 19.89 13.27 6.87
N VAL A 409 20.44 14.04 7.80
CA VAL A 409 21.79 14.59 7.72
C VAL A 409 22.56 14.17 8.97
N GLU A 410 23.73 13.58 8.76
CA GLU A 410 24.63 13.16 9.83
C GLU A 410 25.98 13.84 9.67
N GLN A 411 26.53 14.36 10.77
CA GLN A 411 27.91 14.84 10.81
C GLN A 411 28.85 13.67 11.11
N VAL A 412 29.58 13.22 10.09
CA VAL A 412 30.43 12.02 10.15
C VAL A 412 31.80 12.33 10.75
N ASP A 413 32.33 13.52 10.44
CA ASP A 413 33.55 14.09 11.02
C ASP A 413 33.41 15.62 10.99
N GLY A 414 34.24 16.37 11.72
CA GLY A 414 34.02 17.79 12.04
C GLY A 414 33.46 18.69 10.91
N GLN A 415 33.94 18.56 9.67
CA GLN A 415 33.37 19.29 8.52
C GLN A 415 32.67 18.39 7.49
N LEU A 416 32.64 17.08 7.69
CA LEU A 416 32.11 16.11 6.75
C LEU A 416 30.69 15.68 7.13
N PHE A 417 29.75 15.83 6.21
CA PHE A 417 28.34 15.55 6.39
C PHE A 417 27.86 14.51 5.38
N ARG A 418 27.09 13.55 5.87
CA ARG A 418 26.38 12.55 5.07
C ARG A 418 24.91 12.97 4.97
N TYR A 419 24.45 13.26 3.77
CA TYR A 419 23.04 13.48 3.48
C TYR A 419 22.48 12.22 2.85
N ILE A 420 21.35 11.74 3.37
CA ILE A 420 20.60 10.65 2.77
C ILE A 420 19.22 11.20 2.46
N TYR A 421 18.84 11.21 1.19
CA TYR A 421 17.50 11.59 0.72
C TYR A 421 16.75 10.33 0.31
N ALA A 422 15.47 10.24 0.62
CA ALA A 422 14.55 9.26 0.04
C ALA A 422 13.46 10.01 -0.74
N LEU A 423 13.43 9.79 -2.06
CA LEU A 423 12.38 10.28 -2.95
C LEU A 423 11.44 9.13 -3.27
N HIS A 424 10.21 9.19 -2.77
CA HIS A 424 9.16 8.23 -3.07
C HIS A 424 8.20 8.83 -4.09
N ASN A 425 8.08 8.19 -5.25
CA ASN A 425 7.00 8.45 -6.19
C ASN A 425 5.79 7.59 -5.79
N HIS A 426 4.68 8.22 -5.37
CA HIS A 426 3.47 7.49 -5.01
C HIS A 426 2.68 7.15 -6.28
N ASP A 427 2.10 8.17 -6.92
CA ASP A 427 1.14 8.06 -8.03
C ASP A 427 1.46 9.05 -9.19
N PHE A 428 2.68 9.59 -9.30
CA PHE A 428 3.02 10.52 -10.38
C PHE A 428 3.49 9.78 -11.64
N ASP A 429 2.61 9.66 -12.63
CA ASP A 429 2.82 8.84 -13.85
C ASP A 429 3.97 9.33 -14.75
N SER A 430 4.14 10.64 -14.89
CA SER A 430 5.30 11.21 -15.60
C SER A 430 6.63 10.82 -14.95
N GLY A 431 6.58 10.41 -13.67
CA GLY A 431 7.73 10.07 -12.86
C GLY A 431 8.73 11.21 -12.75
N VAL A 432 9.83 10.95 -12.04
CA VAL A 432 10.98 11.86 -11.99
C VAL A 432 12.08 11.25 -12.82
N ARG A 433 12.72 12.00 -13.71
CA ARG A 433 13.91 11.54 -14.45
C ARG A 433 15.21 12.17 -13.99
N ARG A 434 15.13 13.27 -13.23
CA ARG A 434 16.31 13.94 -12.68
C ARG A 434 16.02 14.56 -11.32
N PHE A 435 16.98 14.39 -10.41
CA PHE A 435 16.99 14.93 -9.06
C PHE A 435 18.26 15.78 -8.90
N ALA A 436 18.11 17.10 -8.70
CA ALA A 436 19.22 18.03 -8.61
C ALA A 436 19.24 18.73 -7.24
N ILE A 437 20.37 18.59 -6.54
CA ILE A 437 20.61 19.19 -5.24
C ILE A 437 21.61 20.34 -5.44
N PRO A 438 21.27 21.59 -5.09
CA PRO A 438 22.23 22.69 -5.15
C PRO A 438 23.34 22.48 -4.13
N VAL A 439 24.58 22.71 -4.56
CA VAL A 439 25.78 22.62 -3.72
C VAL A 439 26.70 23.80 -4.08
N PRO A 440 27.05 24.69 -3.15
CA PRO A 440 27.92 25.83 -3.47
C PRO A 440 29.25 25.38 -4.05
N GLU A 441 29.81 26.13 -5.01
CA GLU A 441 31.07 25.78 -5.69
C GLU A 441 32.27 25.65 -4.74
N SER A 442 32.19 26.24 -3.54
CA SER A 442 33.22 26.13 -2.50
C SER A 442 33.14 24.87 -1.66
N VAL A 443 32.08 24.06 -1.80
CA VAL A 443 31.86 22.83 -1.04
C VAL A 443 32.47 21.65 -1.79
N ASP A 444 33.36 20.93 -1.12
CA ASP A 444 33.92 19.67 -1.62
C ASP A 444 32.89 18.54 -1.49
N VAL A 445 32.57 17.89 -2.62
CA VAL A 445 31.69 16.72 -2.72
C VAL A 445 32.55 15.49 -2.95
N GLN A 446 32.67 14.65 -1.91
CA GLN A 446 33.54 13.49 -1.91
C GLN A 446 32.88 12.26 -2.54
N ALA A 447 31.56 12.14 -2.41
CA ALA A 447 30.78 11.06 -3.00
C ALA A 447 29.34 11.51 -3.28
N ALA A 448 28.76 10.93 -4.34
CA ALA A 448 27.36 11.03 -4.69
C ALA A 448 26.88 9.67 -5.21
N THR A 449 25.98 9.01 -4.49
CA THR A 449 25.49 7.66 -4.84
C THR A 449 23.98 7.61 -4.88
N VAL A 450 23.43 6.71 -5.68
CA VAL A 450 21.99 6.45 -5.79
C VAL A 450 21.76 4.96 -5.66
N SER A 451 20.69 4.60 -4.95
CA SER A 451 20.19 3.24 -4.83
C SER A 451 18.75 3.20 -5.32
N ALA A 452 18.53 2.47 -6.41
CA ALA A 452 17.22 2.19 -6.97
C ALA A 452 16.71 0.82 -6.47
N PRO A 453 15.40 0.58 -6.48
CA PRO A 453 14.85 -0.75 -6.28
C PRO A 453 15.40 -1.76 -7.32
N PRO A 454 15.56 -3.05 -6.98
CA PRO A 454 16.23 -4.03 -7.87
C PRO A 454 15.63 -4.18 -9.28
N ASP A 455 14.33 -3.99 -9.43
CA ASP A 455 13.60 -4.14 -10.70
C ASP A 455 13.19 -2.79 -11.32
N ALA A 456 13.79 -1.67 -10.87
CA ALA A 456 13.51 -0.33 -11.36
C ALA A 456 14.65 0.23 -12.25
N PRO A 457 14.38 1.24 -13.08
CA PRO A 457 15.41 1.90 -13.89
C PRO A 457 16.57 2.41 -13.04
N GLN A 458 17.79 2.18 -13.49
CA GLN A 458 18.99 2.63 -12.79
C GLN A 458 19.26 4.11 -13.09
N TRP A 459 19.94 4.76 -12.14
CA TRP A 459 20.28 6.17 -12.21
C TRP A 459 21.78 6.33 -12.01
N SER A 460 22.33 7.40 -12.58
CA SER A 460 23.72 7.79 -12.40
C SER A 460 23.82 9.14 -11.70
N SER A 461 24.94 9.40 -11.05
CA SER A 461 25.24 10.68 -10.42
C SER A 461 26.31 11.45 -11.20
N SER A 462 26.21 12.78 -11.19
CA SER A 462 27.23 13.68 -11.72
C SER A 462 27.36 14.91 -10.83
N ILE A 463 28.61 15.34 -10.62
CA ILE A 463 28.93 16.55 -9.85
C ILE A 463 29.22 17.66 -10.86
N GLN A 464 28.46 18.75 -10.79
CA GLN A 464 28.58 19.90 -11.68
C GLN A 464 28.87 21.17 -10.86
N SER A 465 29.27 22.25 -11.52
CA SER A 465 29.43 23.54 -10.84
C SER A 465 28.10 23.97 -10.23
N GLY A 466 28.03 24.09 -8.92
CA GLY A 466 26.83 24.58 -8.22
C GLY A 466 25.77 23.51 -7.88
N GLN A 467 25.91 22.25 -8.30
CA GLN A 467 24.91 21.21 -8.01
C GLN A 467 25.45 19.78 -8.13
N VAL A 468 24.81 18.85 -7.43
CA VAL A 468 24.90 17.41 -7.69
C VAL A 468 23.62 16.96 -8.37
N MET A 469 23.75 16.23 -9.47
CA MET A 469 22.66 15.81 -10.32
C MET A 469 22.62 14.29 -10.40
N PHE A 470 21.46 13.71 -10.10
CA PHE A 470 21.16 12.31 -10.36
C PHE A 470 20.17 12.23 -11.51
N GLU A 471 20.44 11.38 -12.49
CA GLU A 471 19.64 11.27 -13.71
C GLU A 471 19.40 9.80 -14.06
N ALA A 472 18.17 9.49 -14.47
CA ALA A 472 17.77 8.18 -14.94
C ALA A 472 18.43 7.85 -16.28
N ASP A 473 18.76 6.57 -16.48
CA ASP A 473 19.30 6.09 -17.75
C ASP A 473 18.28 6.21 -18.89
N ASP A 474 18.75 6.44 -20.12
CA ASP A 474 18.00 6.29 -21.38
C ASP A 474 16.55 6.81 -21.39
N GLY A 475 16.32 8.02 -20.86
CA GLY A 475 14.99 8.65 -20.88
C GLY A 475 13.95 7.95 -19.99
N ALA A 476 14.37 7.02 -19.15
CA ALA A 476 13.53 6.38 -18.15
C ALA A 476 13.10 7.37 -17.05
N VAL A 477 12.11 6.95 -16.27
CA VAL A 477 11.58 7.71 -15.14
C VAL A 477 11.46 6.81 -13.94
N GLN A 478 11.49 7.40 -12.74
CA GLN A 478 11.14 6.71 -11.50
C GLN A 478 9.68 6.23 -11.59
N PRO A 479 9.41 4.92 -11.56
CA PRO A 479 8.04 4.39 -11.62
C PRO A 479 7.22 4.83 -10.41
N TRP A 480 5.89 4.80 -10.53
CA TRP A 480 5.01 4.98 -9.38
C TRP A 480 5.20 3.84 -8.36
N HIS A 481 4.89 4.10 -7.09
CA HIS A 481 5.19 3.26 -5.93
C HIS A 481 6.67 2.80 -5.82
N ALA A 482 7.60 3.61 -6.30
CA ALA A 482 9.04 3.34 -6.20
C ALA A 482 9.73 4.36 -5.30
N LEU A 483 10.65 3.90 -4.45
CA LEU A 483 11.47 4.74 -3.58
C LEU A 483 12.94 4.65 -3.97
N TYR A 484 13.53 5.80 -4.28
CA TYR A 484 14.94 5.94 -4.60
C TYR A 484 15.66 6.66 -3.46
N THR A 485 16.85 6.16 -3.13
CA THR A 485 17.68 6.72 -2.06
C THR A 485 18.93 7.35 -2.66
N PHE A 486 19.18 8.62 -2.34
CA PHE A 486 20.31 9.40 -2.83
C PHE A 486 21.19 9.82 -1.67
N GLU A 487 22.49 9.65 -1.80
CA GLU A 487 23.42 9.97 -0.74
C GLU A 487 24.53 10.90 -1.22
N LEU A 488 24.86 11.89 -0.40
CA LEU A 488 25.97 12.80 -0.60
C LEU A 488 26.90 12.76 0.61
N LEU A 489 28.20 12.74 0.35
CA LEU A 489 29.24 12.97 1.35
C LEU A 489 29.95 14.28 1.01
N VAL A 490 29.76 15.32 1.83
CA VAL A 490 30.13 16.70 1.49
C VAL A 490 30.68 17.47 2.67
N THR A 491 31.46 18.52 2.40
CA THR A 491 32.13 19.32 3.43
C THR A 491 31.31 20.51 3.97
N ALA A 492 29.98 20.44 3.87
CA ALA A 492 29.08 21.52 4.27
C ALA A 492 27.85 21.02 5.03
N GLY A 493 27.54 21.75 6.11
CA GLY A 493 26.37 21.50 6.94
C GLY A 493 25.05 21.87 6.27
N PRO A 494 23.92 21.44 6.85
CA PRO A 494 22.61 21.61 6.24
C PRO A 494 22.10 23.04 6.37
N VAL A 495 21.63 23.58 5.24
CA VAL A 495 20.83 24.81 5.19
C VAL A 495 19.53 24.53 4.44
N SER A 496 18.53 25.40 4.57
CA SER A 496 17.35 25.30 3.72
C SER A 496 17.67 25.77 2.30
N GLY A 497 17.26 25.01 1.29
CA GLY A 497 17.41 25.38 -0.11
C GLY A 497 16.47 24.60 -1.03
N GLY A 498 16.32 25.08 -2.27
CA GLY A 498 15.45 24.49 -3.26
C GLY A 498 16.13 23.34 -4.02
N ILE A 499 15.58 22.14 -3.88
CA ILE A 499 15.91 20.97 -4.69
C ILE A 499 15.02 20.97 -5.93
N THR A 500 15.57 20.57 -7.07
CA THR A 500 14.83 20.51 -8.33
C THR A 500 14.57 19.07 -8.75
N LEU A 501 13.29 18.73 -8.95
CA LEU A 501 12.86 17.50 -9.60
C LEU A 501 12.48 17.84 -11.04
N LEU A 502 13.00 17.07 -12.00
CA LEU A 502 12.55 17.16 -13.39
C LEU A 502 11.69 15.96 -13.73
N PRO A 503 10.40 16.17 -14.03
CA PRO A 503 9.54 15.14 -14.58
C PRO A 503 10.02 14.59 -15.93
N GLY A 504 9.61 13.36 -16.26
CA GLY A 504 9.83 12.77 -17.58
C GLY A 504 8.57 12.71 -18.44
N GLY A 505 8.75 12.36 -19.73
CA GLY A 505 7.65 12.25 -20.68
C GLY A 505 7.15 13.57 -21.28
N ASP A 506 6.48 13.46 -22.42
CA ASP A 506 5.81 14.57 -23.10
C ASP A 506 4.57 15.01 -22.31
N GLY A 507 4.33 16.33 -22.21
CA GLY A 507 3.20 16.88 -21.45
C GLY A 507 3.39 16.91 -19.93
N SER A 508 4.56 16.50 -19.43
CA SER A 508 4.89 16.59 -18.03
C SER A 508 4.96 18.04 -17.53
N PRO A 509 4.71 18.29 -16.22
CA PRO A 509 4.92 19.61 -15.67
C PRO A 509 6.36 20.08 -15.90
N GLY A 510 6.56 21.40 -15.88
CA GLY A 510 7.90 21.96 -15.74
C GLY A 510 8.59 21.49 -14.46
N GLU A 511 9.82 21.96 -14.24
CA GLU A 511 10.59 21.63 -13.04
C GLU A 511 9.77 21.85 -11.75
N VAL A 512 9.79 20.84 -10.88
CA VAL A 512 9.13 20.87 -9.57
C VAL A 512 10.20 21.22 -8.53
N ALA A 513 10.08 22.39 -7.92
CA ALA A 513 10.96 22.84 -6.85
C ALA A 513 10.45 22.38 -5.49
N VAL A 514 11.35 21.86 -4.65
CA VAL A 514 11.05 21.38 -3.30
C VAL A 514 12.05 22.00 -2.32
N ASP A 515 11.58 22.87 -1.43
CA ASP A 515 12.43 23.42 -0.38
C ASP A 515 12.74 22.35 0.67
N SER A 516 13.99 21.93 0.79
CA SER A 516 14.46 20.93 1.74
C SER A 516 15.79 21.33 2.37
N LEU A 517 16.46 20.41 3.07
CA LEU A 517 17.84 20.57 3.48
C LEU A 517 18.78 20.31 2.30
N VAL A 518 19.76 21.18 2.11
CA VAL A 518 20.82 21.07 1.09
C VAL A 518 22.18 21.42 1.71
N PRO A 519 23.30 20.98 1.13
CA PRO A 519 24.63 21.39 1.60
C PRO A 519 24.83 22.90 1.42
N GLY A 520 25.19 23.60 2.48
CA GLY A 520 25.46 25.03 2.40
C GLY A 520 26.32 25.56 3.53
N LEU A 521 26.85 26.76 3.31
CA LEU A 521 27.56 27.50 4.34
C LEU A 521 26.54 28.43 5.00
N ASP A 522 26.16 28.12 6.23
CA ASP A 522 25.38 29.05 7.04
C ASP A 522 26.27 30.25 7.37
N LEU A 523 26.09 31.35 6.63
CA LEU A 523 26.80 32.60 6.88
C LEU A 523 26.21 33.25 8.13
N LEU A 524 26.54 32.71 9.30
CA LEU A 524 26.15 33.24 10.60
C LEU A 524 26.62 34.69 10.82
N PHE A 525 27.64 35.16 10.08
CA PHE A 525 28.15 36.54 10.13
C PHE A 525 28.56 37.04 8.73
N LEU A 526 27.65 37.72 8.03
CA LEU A 526 27.96 38.40 6.76
C LEU A 526 28.55 39.80 6.99
N ASP A 527 28.36 40.37 8.18
CA ASP A 527 28.88 41.67 8.55
C ASP A 527 30.12 41.54 9.45
N ARG A 528 31.21 42.12 8.95
CA ARG A 528 32.52 42.20 9.59
C ARG A 528 32.39 42.74 11.02
N PHE A 529 33.19 42.21 11.96
CA PHE A 529 33.47 42.93 13.21
C PHE A 529 33.95 44.34 12.83
N ILE A 530 33.13 45.36 13.08
CA ILE A 530 33.63 46.73 13.13
C ILE A 530 34.61 46.74 14.31
N GLU A 531 35.89 46.89 14.03
CA GLU A 531 36.88 47.22 15.05
C GLU A 531 36.36 48.43 15.84
N LEU A 532 35.99 48.22 17.10
CA LEU A 532 35.68 49.27 18.07
C LEU A 532 36.94 50.05 18.50
N ALA A 533 37.88 50.28 17.58
CA ALA A 533 39.07 51.09 17.80
C ALA A 533 38.83 52.60 17.56
N ALA A 534 37.64 53.00 17.08
CA ALA A 534 37.33 54.39 16.69
C ALA A 534 36.38 55.16 17.63
N LEU A 535 36.00 54.62 18.79
CA LEU A 535 35.34 55.41 19.84
C LEU A 535 36.37 55.81 20.89
N GLY A 536 36.99 56.97 20.64
CA GLY A 536 37.87 57.63 21.58
C GLY A 536 37.15 57.96 22.88
N PHE A 537 37.29 57.09 23.87
CA PHE A 537 37.03 57.46 25.26
C PHE A 537 38.21 58.28 25.78
N GLY A 538 38.02 59.59 25.73
CA GLY A 538 38.91 60.57 26.33
C GLY A 538 39.10 60.30 27.81
N ARG A 539 40.36 60.35 28.25
CA ARG A 539 40.75 60.46 29.65
C ARG A 539 40.19 61.75 30.25
N SER A 540 39.40 61.62 31.30
CA SER A 540 39.35 62.54 32.45
C SER A 540 38.92 61.68 33.64
N GLY A 541 39.52 61.70 34.82
CA GLY A 541 40.10 62.82 35.55
C GLY A 541 39.35 62.92 36.88
N VAL A 542 39.88 62.20 37.88
CA VAL A 542 39.78 62.34 39.36
C VAL A 542 38.88 63.44 39.94
N ALA A 543 38.01 63.06 40.92
CA ALA A 543 37.73 63.78 42.18
C ALA A 543 36.77 62.94 43.08
N THR A 544 37.27 62.26 44.12
CA THR A 544 37.09 62.56 45.56
C THR A 544 35.64 62.79 46.05
N HIS A 545 35.04 61.80 46.73
CA HIS A 545 35.01 61.70 48.20
C HIS A 545 34.63 60.29 48.66
#